data_AF-A0A561VG20-F1
#
_entry.id   AF-A0A561VG20-F1
#
_cell.length_a   1.000
_cell.length_b   1.000
_cell.length_c   1.000
_cell.angle_alpha   90.00
_cell.angle_beta   90.00
_cell.angle_gamma   90.00
#
_symmetry.space_group_name_H-M   'P 1'
#
loop_
_entity.id
_entity.type
_entity.pdbx_description
1 polymer ?
#
loop_
_entity_poly.entity_id
_entity_poly.type
_entity_poly.pdbx_seq_one_letter_code
_entity_poly.pdbx_strand_id
1 'polypeptide(L)'
;MSLYPLALRLEGRRVLVVGGGSVATRRVPALIAAGARVDIVSPELTPALRAHVDAGRASWTPRRFVPGDVAGAWLVHVAVDDPEAAAQVSVAADEARVFCVRADDRDAATAWTPAVTRHGQVTVAVTDGGDRRRAMAVRDLVAHALEAAPPASPEFSGVALVGAGPGDPELITVKGRRLLAAADVVVADRLVPGMLLGELRPEVELIDAAKIPYGPSAAQEEINRILVDRALRGRFVVRLKGGDNFVFGRGGEEALACARAGVPVVVVPGVTSSIAAPALAGIPVTHRGVAHEFTVVSGHIPPDHADSLVDWPALARLRGTLVVLMGLKNLPKIAERLIAEGRAATTPVAVVQEGSTAHQRSLRGTLGTVAEQVSAAGIRPPAVVVIGDVVTVGEGFAPAGG
;
A
#
# COMPACT_ATOMS: atom_id res chain seq x y z
N MET A 1 -0.13 5.61 -41.89
CA MET A 1 -1.02 4.43 -41.71
C MET A 1 -2.05 4.75 -40.64
N SER A 2 -3.31 4.32 -40.81
CA SER A 2 -4.35 4.47 -39.79
C SER A 2 -4.38 3.22 -38.91
N LEU A 3 -4.38 3.38 -37.59
CA LEU A 3 -4.51 2.28 -36.63
C LEU A 3 -6.00 2.04 -36.32
N TYR A 4 -6.37 0.77 -36.19
CA TYR A 4 -7.67 0.42 -35.63
C TYR A 4 -7.53 0.25 -34.11
N PRO A 5 -8.17 1.09 -33.28
CA PRO A 5 -8.06 1.01 -31.83
C PRO A 5 -8.82 -0.23 -31.33
N LEU A 6 -8.12 -1.15 -30.68
CA LEU A 6 -8.69 -2.34 -30.08
C LEU A 6 -7.96 -2.69 -28.77
N ALA A 7 -8.64 -3.40 -27.89
CA ALA A 7 -8.06 -3.95 -26.67
C ALA A 7 -7.97 -5.48 -26.78
N LEU A 8 -6.90 -6.06 -26.23
CA LEU A 8 -6.64 -7.51 -26.27
C LEU A 8 -6.95 -8.16 -24.91
N ARG A 9 -7.72 -9.24 -24.91
CA ARG A 9 -7.87 -10.12 -23.74
C ARG A 9 -6.84 -11.24 -23.81
N LEU A 10 -5.77 -11.12 -23.01
CA LEU A 10 -4.62 -12.04 -23.06
C LEU A 10 -4.68 -13.17 -22.03
N GLU A 11 -5.73 -13.26 -21.22
CA GLU A 11 -5.87 -14.30 -20.20
C GLU A 11 -5.71 -15.71 -20.79
N GLY A 12 -4.69 -16.44 -20.32
CA GLY A 12 -4.33 -17.76 -20.80
C GLY A 12 -3.82 -17.81 -22.24
N ARG A 13 -3.60 -16.68 -22.91
CA ARG A 13 -3.09 -16.63 -24.29
C ARG A 13 -1.57 -16.60 -24.29
N ARG A 14 -0.97 -17.34 -25.23
CA ARG A 14 0.48 -17.36 -25.42
C ARG A 14 0.94 -16.04 -26.03
N VAL A 15 1.92 -15.41 -25.39
CA VAL A 15 2.61 -14.22 -25.89
C VAL A 15 4.11 -14.50 -25.93
N LEU A 16 4.69 -14.39 -27.12
CA LEU A 16 6.12 -14.59 -27.32
C LEU A 16 6.85 -13.26 -27.12
N VAL A 17 7.91 -13.26 -26.33
CA VAL A 17 8.82 -12.13 -26.18
C VAL A 17 10.19 -12.55 -26.68
N VAL A 18 10.68 -11.86 -27.72
CA VAL A 18 12.00 -12.13 -28.30
C VAL A 18 12.99 -11.10 -27.77
N GLY A 19 13.97 -11.55 -27.00
CA GLY A 19 14.95 -10.71 -26.30
C GLY A 19 14.74 -10.67 -24.79
N GLY A 20 15.86 -10.61 -24.05
CA GLY A 20 15.90 -10.67 -22.59
C GLY A 20 16.50 -9.44 -21.91
N GLY A 21 16.66 -8.35 -22.67
CA GLY A 21 17.25 -7.09 -22.21
C GLY A 21 16.25 -6.15 -21.51
N SER A 22 16.67 -4.89 -21.34
CA SER A 22 15.91 -3.87 -20.59
C SER A 22 14.53 -3.56 -21.16
N VAL A 23 14.36 -3.67 -22.49
CA VAL A 23 13.07 -3.51 -23.17
C VAL A 23 12.08 -4.58 -22.70
N ALA A 24 12.48 -5.86 -22.74
CA ALA A 24 11.66 -6.96 -22.28
C ALA A 24 11.33 -6.83 -20.77
N THR A 25 12.30 -6.44 -19.94
CA THR A 25 12.10 -6.19 -18.50
C THR A 25 10.95 -5.21 -18.22
N ARG A 26 10.78 -4.18 -19.04
CA ARG A 26 9.70 -3.18 -18.88
C ARG A 26 8.35 -3.66 -19.40
N ARG A 27 8.32 -4.64 -20.31
CA ARG A 27 7.09 -5.07 -21.03
C ARG A 27 6.46 -6.31 -20.44
N VAL A 28 7.28 -7.28 -20.03
CA VAL A 28 6.83 -8.56 -19.47
C VAL A 28 5.88 -8.41 -18.27
N PRO A 29 6.11 -7.52 -17.29
CA PRO A 29 5.19 -7.37 -16.15
C PRO A 29 3.76 -7.00 -16.56
N ALA A 30 3.58 -6.15 -17.56
CA ALA A 30 2.26 -5.75 -18.05
C ALA A 30 1.54 -6.90 -18.77
N LEU A 31 2.28 -7.75 -19.49
CA LEU A 31 1.73 -8.95 -20.14
C LEU A 31 1.28 -9.98 -19.10
N ILE A 32 2.10 -10.23 -18.08
CA ILE A 32 1.76 -11.11 -16.95
C ILE A 32 0.53 -10.58 -16.20
N ALA A 33 0.48 -9.28 -15.92
CA ALA A 33 -0.67 -8.65 -15.26
C ALA A 33 -1.97 -8.74 -16.09
N ALA A 34 -1.85 -8.84 -17.42
CA ALA A 34 -2.98 -9.08 -18.32
C ALA A 34 -3.36 -10.58 -18.46
N GLY A 35 -2.73 -11.46 -17.68
CA GLY A 35 -2.99 -12.91 -17.64
C GLY A 35 -2.35 -13.70 -18.79
N ALA A 36 -1.41 -13.11 -19.53
CA ALA A 36 -0.73 -13.80 -20.62
C ALA A 36 0.16 -14.96 -20.12
N ARG A 37 0.21 -16.05 -20.89
CA ARG A 37 1.28 -17.04 -20.79
C ARG A 37 2.49 -16.51 -21.57
N VAL A 38 3.45 -15.92 -20.86
CA VAL A 38 4.61 -15.28 -21.46
C VAL A 38 5.73 -16.30 -21.68
N ASP A 39 6.16 -16.44 -22.93
CA ASP A 39 7.32 -17.24 -23.31
C ASP A 39 8.43 -16.33 -23.82
N ILE A 40 9.61 -16.40 -23.18
CA ILE A 40 10.76 -15.55 -23.53
C ILE A 40 11.79 -16.38 -24.29
N VAL A 41 12.17 -15.93 -25.49
CA VAL A 41 13.28 -16.51 -26.26
C VAL A 41 14.42 -15.51 -26.30
N SER A 42 15.52 -15.83 -25.63
CA SER A 42 16.71 -14.99 -25.57
C SER A 42 17.90 -15.82 -25.06
N PRO A 43 19.13 -15.61 -25.56
CA PRO A 43 20.33 -16.26 -25.01
C PRO A 43 20.52 -15.99 -23.52
N GLU A 44 20.22 -14.76 -23.08
CA GLU A 44 20.40 -14.30 -21.71
C GLU A 44 19.18 -13.50 -21.22
N LEU A 45 19.03 -13.41 -19.89
CA LEU A 45 18.01 -12.60 -19.23
C LEU A 45 18.65 -11.63 -18.24
N THR A 46 18.04 -10.45 -18.11
CA THR A 46 18.28 -9.61 -16.93
C THR A 46 17.84 -10.32 -15.62
N PRO A 47 18.42 -9.97 -14.46
CA PRO A 47 18.00 -10.52 -13.16
C PRO A 47 16.50 -10.36 -12.88
N ALA A 48 15.90 -9.24 -13.29
CA ALA A 48 14.48 -8.99 -13.11
C ALA A 48 13.59 -9.96 -13.91
N LEU A 49 13.95 -10.27 -15.17
CA LEU A 49 13.24 -11.28 -15.97
C LEU A 49 13.47 -12.68 -15.41
N ARG A 50 14.69 -12.97 -14.94
CA ARG A 50 15.00 -14.26 -14.30
C ARG A 50 14.13 -14.50 -13.07
N ALA A 51 13.90 -13.47 -12.24
CA ALA A 51 13.00 -13.55 -11.09
C ALA A 51 11.52 -13.80 -11.46
N HIS A 52 11.08 -13.45 -12.68
CA HIS A 52 9.75 -13.86 -13.16
C HIS A 52 9.71 -15.33 -13.57
N VAL A 53 10.77 -15.83 -14.20
CA VAL A 53 10.91 -17.24 -14.60
C VAL A 53 11.02 -18.15 -13.39
N ASP A 54 11.90 -17.81 -12.43
CA ASP A 54 12.10 -18.61 -11.21
C ASP A 54 10.83 -18.67 -10.33
N ALA A 55 9.98 -17.64 -10.42
CA ALA A 55 8.67 -17.60 -9.76
C ALA A 55 7.54 -18.28 -10.58
N GLY A 56 7.84 -18.92 -11.71
CA GLY A 56 6.86 -19.62 -12.55
C GLY A 56 5.90 -18.71 -13.31
N ARG A 57 6.20 -17.42 -13.46
CA ARG A 57 5.32 -16.43 -14.12
C ARG A 57 5.58 -16.26 -15.62
N ALA A 58 6.71 -16.78 -16.12
CA ALA A 58 7.07 -16.80 -17.53
C ALA A 58 7.94 -18.03 -17.82
N SER A 59 7.93 -18.50 -19.06
CA SER A 59 8.88 -19.53 -19.53
C SER A 59 10.08 -18.88 -20.22
N TRP A 60 11.21 -19.58 -20.25
CA TRP A 60 12.43 -19.10 -20.90
C TRP A 60 13.10 -20.19 -21.73
N THR A 61 13.44 -19.84 -22.96
CA THR A 61 14.22 -20.66 -23.89
C THR A 61 15.57 -19.98 -24.15
N PRO A 62 16.69 -20.51 -23.62
CA PRO A 62 18.00 -19.86 -23.60
C PRO A 62 18.74 -19.97 -24.95
N ARG A 63 18.16 -19.40 -26.01
CA ARG A 63 18.77 -19.35 -27.35
C ARG A 63 18.26 -18.16 -28.15
N ARG A 64 18.86 -17.94 -29.32
CA ARG A 64 18.34 -17.00 -30.32
C ARG A 64 17.01 -17.50 -30.89
N PHE A 65 16.22 -16.54 -31.36
CA PHE A 65 14.95 -16.78 -32.04
C PHE A 65 15.13 -17.59 -33.32
N VAL A 66 14.16 -18.44 -33.60
CA VAL A 66 13.96 -19.07 -34.92
C VAL A 66 12.51 -18.87 -35.37
N PRO A 67 12.21 -18.80 -36.67
CA PRO A 67 10.87 -18.50 -37.17
C PRO A 67 9.75 -19.36 -36.58
N GLY A 68 10.01 -20.65 -36.31
CA GLY A 68 9.04 -21.56 -35.70
C GLY A 68 8.58 -21.18 -34.28
N ASP A 69 9.30 -20.31 -33.57
CA ASP A 69 8.94 -19.88 -32.21
C ASP A 69 7.62 -19.11 -32.15
N VAL A 70 7.19 -18.50 -33.27
CA VAL A 70 5.92 -17.75 -33.37
C VAL A 70 4.69 -18.67 -33.33
N ALA A 71 4.87 -19.98 -33.55
CA ALA A 71 3.76 -20.91 -33.65
C ALA A 71 2.85 -20.87 -32.42
N GLY A 72 1.55 -20.64 -32.64
CA GLY A 72 0.54 -20.58 -31.58
C GLY A 72 0.59 -19.35 -30.67
N ALA A 73 1.45 -18.37 -30.95
CA ALA A 73 1.41 -17.07 -30.28
C ALA A 73 0.22 -16.23 -30.78
N TRP A 74 -0.37 -15.45 -29.87
CA TRP A 74 -1.40 -14.46 -30.22
C TRP A 74 -0.81 -13.07 -30.45
N LEU A 75 0.36 -12.84 -29.86
CA LEU A 75 1.10 -11.59 -29.90
C LEU A 75 2.59 -11.92 -29.78
N VAL A 76 3.42 -11.26 -30.59
CA VAL A 76 4.87 -11.26 -30.46
C VAL A 76 5.33 -9.86 -30.03
N HIS A 77 6.21 -9.79 -29.04
CA HIS A 77 6.89 -8.57 -28.66
C HIS A 77 8.39 -8.70 -28.97
N VAL A 78 8.86 -7.90 -29.92
CA VAL A 78 10.27 -7.82 -30.30
C VAL A 78 10.97 -6.85 -29.36
N ALA A 79 12.02 -7.33 -28.69
CA ALA A 79 12.77 -6.63 -27.67
C ALA A 79 14.28 -6.95 -27.78
N VAL A 80 14.78 -7.02 -29.02
CA VAL A 80 16.20 -7.17 -29.36
C VAL A 80 16.73 -5.87 -29.96
N ASP A 81 18.02 -5.62 -29.77
CA ASP A 81 18.70 -4.43 -30.32
C ASP A 81 19.23 -4.66 -31.76
N ASP A 82 19.27 -5.91 -32.20
CA ASP A 82 19.70 -6.32 -33.55
C ASP A 82 18.56 -6.11 -34.57
N PRO A 83 18.69 -5.15 -35.51
CA PRO A 83 17.64 -4.83 -36.47
C PRO A 83 17.33 -5.97 -37.44
N GLU A 84 18.32 -6.78 -37.79
CA GLU A 84 18.14 -7.91 -38.72
C GLU A 84 17.34 -9.02 -38.04
N ALA A 85 17.72 -9.36 -36.80
CA ALA A 85 16.95 -10.30 -35.99
C ALA A 85 15.52 -9.80 -35.74
N ALA A 86 15.34 -8.50 -35.47
CA ALA A 86 14.01 -7.91 -35.30
C ALA A 86 13.15 -7.98 -36.58
N ALA A 87 13.76 -7.76 -37.75
CA ALA A 87 13.08 -7.93 -39.04
C ALA A 87 12.68 -9.38 -39.29
N GLN A 88 13.55 -10.36 -39.00
CA GLN A 88 13.22 -11.79 -39.12
C GLN A 88 12.02 -12.19 -38.26
N VAL A 89 11.93 -11.68 -37.02
CA VAL A 89 10.78 -11.93 -36.14
C VAL A 89 9.50 -11.33 -36.74
N SER A 90 9.60 -10.14 -37.34
CA SER A 90 8.45 -9.46 -37.96
C SER A 90 7.92 -10.22 -39.16
N VAL A 91 8.81 -10.70 -40.04
CA VAL A 91 8.44 -11.55 -41.19
C VAL A 91 7.77 -12.84 -40.72
N ALA A 92 8.38 -13.56 -39.78
CA ALA A 92 7.81 -14.80 -39.26
C ALA A 92 6.44 -14.60 -38.60
N ALA A 93 6.26 -13.49 -37.86
CA ALA A 93 4.98 -13.15 -37.25
C ALA A 93 3.91 -12.85 -38.31
N ASP A 94 4.25 -12.12 -39.38
CA ASP A 94 3.33 -11.79 -40.46
C ASP A 94 2.89 -13.04 -41.24
N GLU A 95 3.85 -13.91 -41.61
CA GLU A 95 3.57 -15.20 -42.26
C GLU A 95 2.63 -16.10 -41.42
N ALA A 96 2.79 -16.06 -40.10
CA ALA A 96 1.95 -16.78 -39.14
C ALA A 96 0.64 -16.06 -38.77
N ARG A 97 0.40 -14.85 -39.30
CA ARG A 97 -0.75 -13.98 -38.99
C ARG A 97 -0.86 -13.63 -37.50
N VAL A 98 0.29 -13.39 -36.87
CA VAL A 98 0.40 -13.00 -35.46
C VAL A 98 0.71 -11.51 -35.37
N PHE A 99 -0.01 -10.78 -34.50
CA PHE A 99 0.31 -9.38 -34.25
C PHE A 99 1.71 -9.22 -33.65
N CYS A 100 2.50 -8.33 -34.21
CA CYS A 100 3.89 -8.10 -33.84
C CYS A 100 4.08 -6.65 -33.37
N VAL A 101 4.57 -6.50 -32.15
CA VAL A 101 4.96 -5.22 -31.56
C VAL A 101 6.47 -5.10 -31.60
N ARG A 102 6.96 -4.01 -32.19
CA ARG A 102 8.39 -3.68 -32.21
C ARG A 102 8.70 -2.51 -31.28
N ALA A 103 9.80 -2.63 -30.55
CA ALA A 103 10.28 -1.56 -29.67
C ALA A 103 11.17 -0.54 -30.38
N ASP A 104 11.82 -0.96 -31.46
CA ASP A 104 12.83 -0.24 -32.23
C ASP A 104 12.23 0.50 -33.44
N ASP A 105 11.33 -0.17 -34.18
CA ASP A 105 10.72 0.37 -35.40
C ASP A 105 9.21 0.10 -35.43
N ARG A 106 8.43 1.16 -35.23
CA ARG A 106 6.96 1.05 -35.20
C ARG A 106 6.32 0.90 -36.58
N ASP A 107 6.98 1.35 -37.65
CA ASP A 107 6.40 1.30 -38.99
C ASP A 107 6.54 -0.11 -39.58
N ALA A 108 7.51 -0.88 -39.08
CA ALA A 108 7.63 -2.33 -39.33
C ALA A 108 6.81 -3.22 -38.36
N ALA A 109 5.97 -2.63 -37.48
CA ALA A 109 5.12 -3.36 -36.53
C ALA A 109 3.67 -3.45 -37.02
N THR A 110 3.02 -4.60 -36.79
CA THR A 110 1.59 -4.80 -37.11
C THR A 110 0.66 -4.47 -35.93
N ALA A 111 1.22 -4.27 -34.73
CA ALA A 111 0.50 -3.78 -33.55
C ALA A 111 1.36 -2.82 -32.74
N TRP A 112 0.75 -1.81 -32.12
CA TRP A 112 1.45 -0.81 -31.33
C TRP A 112 1.04 -0.88 -29.87
N THR A 113 2.00 -0.61 -28.98
CA THR A 113 1.69 -0.43 -27.55
C THR A 113 1.43 1.05 -27.27
N PRO A 114 0.19 1.44 -26.90
CA PRO A 114 -0.15 2.82 -26.58
C PRO A 114 0.52 3.30 -25.28
N ALA A 115 0.53 4.61 -25.07
CA ALA A 115 0.65 5.17 -23.72
C ALA A 115 -0.67 4.89 -22.98
N VAL A 116 -0.61 4.26 -21.81
CA VAL A 116 -1.81 3.83 -21.09
C VAL A 116 -1.86 4.51 -19.72
N THR A 117 -3.03 5.03 -19.38
CA THR A 117 -3.40 5.34 -17.99
C THR A 117 -4.62 4.50 -17.60
N ARG A 118 -4.73 4.17 -16.31
CA ARG A 118 -5.84 3.41 -15.76
C ARG A 118 -6.36 4.10 -14.51
N HIS A 119 -7.67 4.28 -14.44
CA HIS A 119 -8.35 4.81 -13.28
C HIS A 119 -9.59 3.93 -13.00
N GLY A 120 -9.49 3.03 -12.02
CA GLY A 120 -10.53 1.99 -11.82
C GLY A 120 -10.62 1.05 -13.02
N GLN A 121 -11.83 0.75 -13.49
CA GLN A 121 -12.06 -0.03 -14.71
C GLN A 121 -11.81 0.79 -16.00
N VAL A 122 -11.69 2.11 -15.91
CA VAL A 122 -11.41 2.95 -17.08
C VAL A 122 -9.95 2.79 -17.49
N THR A 123 -9.74 2.29 -18.71
CA THR A 123 -8.43 2.27 -19.35
C THR A 123 -8.44 3.24 -20.51
N VAL A 124 -7.55 4.23 -20.48
CA VAL A 124 -7.33 5.13 -21.63
C VAL A 124 -6.01 4.76 -22.28
N ALA A 125 -6.09 4.43 -23.56
CA ALA A 125 -4.96 4.17 -24.44
C ALA A 125 -4.80 5.33 -25.42
N VAL A 126 -3.65 5.98 -25.39
CA VAL A 126 -3.30 7.08 -26.28
C VAL A 126 -2.25 6.60 -27.28
N THR A 127 -2.60 6.67 -28.56
CA THR A 127 -1.69 6.47 -29.69
C THR A 127 -1.61 7.76 -30.49
N ASP A 128 -0.42 8.11 -30.97
CA ASP A 128 -0.19 9.40 -31.63
C ASP A 128 0.62 9.26 -32.93
N GLY A 129 0.30 8.24 -33.72
CA GLY A 129 0.79 8.06 -35.10
C GLY A 129 2.31 8.14 -35.32
N GLY A 130 3.15 8.11 -34.27
CA GLY A 130 4.45 8.78 -34.36
C GLY A 130 5.11 9.13 -33.04
N ASP A 131 4.49 10.04 -32.32
CA ASP A 131 5.17 10.80 -31.28
C ASP A 131 4.87 10.21 -29.90
N ARG A 132 5.80 9.39 -29.42
CA ARG A 132 5.69 8.78 -28.09
C ARG A 132 5.63 9.82 -26.98
N ARG A 133 6.32 10.96 -27.11
CA ARG A 133 6.36 11.99 -26.06
C ARG A 133 5.02 12.70 -25.97
N ARG A 134 4.43 13.06 -27.12
CA ARG A 134 3.11 13.69 -27.16
C ARG A 134 2.00 12.72 -26.74
N ALA A 135 2.06 11.44 -27.15
CA ALA A 135 1.16 10.41 -26.61
C ALA A 135 1.24 10.29 -25.08
N MET A 136 2.45 10.33 -24.51
CA MET A 136 2.66 10.30 -23.06
C MET A 136 2.10 11.56 -22.38
N ALA A 137 2.36 12.75 -22.92
CA ALA A 137 1.86 14.01 -22.39
C ALA A 137 0.32 14.07 -22.38
N VAL A 138 -0.32 13.64 -23.48
CA VAL A 138 -1.79 13.54 -23.54
C VAL A 138 -2.31 12.51 -22.54
N ARG A 139 -1.66 11.35 -22.42
CA ARG A 139 -2.01 10.33 -21.42
C ARG A 139 -1.91 10.88 -20.00
N ASP A 140 -0.89 11.69 -19.70
CA ASP A 140 -0.69 12.30 -18.37
C ASP A 140 -1.75 13.37 -18.08
N LEU A 141 -2.11 14.20 -19.07
CA LEU A 141 -3.23 15.14 -18.94
C LEU A 141 -4.56 14.43 -18.69
N VAL A 142 -4.83 13.35 -19.43
CA VAL A 142 -6.05 12.55 -19.21
C VAL A 142 -6.00 11.84 -17.87
N ALA A 143 -4.84 11.34 -17.42
CA ALA A 143 -4.71 10.73 -16.10
C ALA A 143 -5.08 11.73 -14.99
N HIS A 144 -4.57 12.96 -15.06
CA HIS A 144 -4.89 14.01 -14.11
C HIS A 144 -6.38 14.39 -14.16
N ALA A 145 -6.96 14.49 -15.36
CA ALA A 145 -8.39 14.76 -15.50
C ALA A 145 -9.26 13.62 -14.95
N LEU A 146 -8.85 12.36 -15.11
CA LEU A 146 -9.55 11.20 -14.54
C LEU A 146 -9.46 11.15 -13.01
N GLU A 147 -8.35 11.63 -12.42
CA GLU A 147 -8.22 11.78 -10.97
C GLU A 147 -9.14 12.86 -10.42
N ALA A 148 -9.35 13.95 -11.18
CA ALA A 148 -10.24 15.05 -10.81
C ALA A 148 -11.72 14.79 -11.16
N ALA A 149 -12.00 13.83 -12.05
CA ALA A 149 -13.36 13.51 -12.46
C ALA A 149 -14.13 12.89 -11.29
N PRO A 150 -15.42 13.24 -11.11
CA PRO A 150 -16.26 12.57 -10.13
C PRO A 150 -16.26 11.07 -10.44
N PRO A 151 -16.14 10.20 -9.42
CA PRO A 151 -16.12 8.77 -9.65
C PRO A 151 -17.40 8.37 -10.41
N ALA A 152 -17.25 7.53 -11.43
CA ALA A 152 -18.40 6.80 -11.96
C ALA A 152 -19.12 6.14 -10.79
N SER A 153 -20.46 6.12 -10.82
CA SER A 153 -21.34 5.47 -9.82
C SER A 153 -20.65 4.25 -9.22
N PRO A 154 -20.54 4.16 -7.88
CA PRO A 154 -19.49 3.40 -7.22
C PRO A 154 -19.46 1.96 -7.75
N GLU A 155 -18.29 1.54 -8.25
CA GLU A 155 -17.97 0.16 -8.67
C GLU A 155 -18.26 -0.89 -7.58
N PHE A 156 -18.61 -0.45 -6.37
CA PHE A 156 -18.76 -1.26 -5.18
C PHE A 156 -19.92 -0.76 -4.32
N SER A 157 -20.96 -1.58 -4.16
CA SER A 157 -21.94 -1.47 -3.08
C SER A 157 -21.45 -2.29 -1.89
N GLY A 158 -21.27 -1.70 -0.71
CA GLY A 158 -20.76 -2.40 0.48
C GLY A 158 -19.99 -1.50 1.43
N VAL A 159 -19.10 -2.10 2.22
CA VAL A 159 -18.23 -1.40 3.18
C VAL A 159 -16.77 -1.43 2.73
N ALA A 160 -16.10 -0.28 2.74
CA ALA A 160 -14.66 -0.18 2.63
C ALA A 160 -14.05 0.19 3.99
N LEU A 161 -13.19 -0.68 4.54
CA LEU A 161 -12.36 -0.35 5.70
C LEU A 161 -11.08 0.32 5.19
N VAL A 162 -10.90 1.61 5.49
CA VAL A 162 -9.80 2.42 4.97
C VAL A 162 -8.94 2.93 6.13
N GLY A 163 -7.65 2.57 6.10
CA GLY A 163 -6.66 3.15 7.00
C GLY A 163 -6.26 4.53 6.51
N ALA A 164 -6.51 5.56 7.32
CA ALA A 164 -6.26 6.96 7.03
C ALA A 164 -4.78 7.36 7.16
N GLY A 165 -3.94 6.49 7.73
CA GLY A 165 -2.58 6.87 8.10
C GLY A 165 -2.49 7.54 9.48
N PRO A 166 -1.29 7.96 9.90
CA PRO A 166 -1.01 8.38 11.28
C PRO A 166 -1.50 9.78 11.66
N GLY A 167 -1.85 10.64 10.69
CA GLY A 167 -2.23 12.03 10.97
C GLY A 167 -2.14 12.95 9.74
N ASP A 168 -1.04 12.89 9.00
CA ASP A 168 -0.89 13.62 7.74
C ASP A 168 -1.86 13.06 6.68
N PRO A 169 -2.76 13.88 6.10
CA PRO A 169 -3.65 13.47 5.01
C PRO A 169 -2.93 12.88 3.80
N GLU A 170 -1.70 13.29 3.51
CA GLU A 170 -0.93 12.78 2.37
C GLU A 170 -0.42 11.35 2.59
N LEU A 171 -0.43 10.86 3.83
CA LEU A 171 -0.07 9.49 4.17
C LEU A 171 -1.24 8.50 4.01
N ILE A 172 -2.42 8.95 3.58
CA ILE A 172 -3.46 8.05 3.07
C ILE A 172 -2.98 7.40 1.78
N THR A 173 -3.35 6.14 1.56
CA THR A 173 -3.02 5.48 0.29
C THR A 173 -3.86 6.02 -0.86
N VAL A 174 -3.33 5.96 -2.09
CA VAL A 174 -4.05 6.37 -3.32
C VAL A 174 -5.41 5.68 -3.44
N LYS A 175 -5.48 4.37 -3.13
CA LYS A 175 -6.73 3.62 -3.13
C LYS A 175 -7.68 4.11 -2.03
N GLY A 176 -7.15 4.43 -0.84
CA GLY A 176 -7.93 4.97 0.29
C GLY A 176 -8.58 6.30 -0.06
N ARG A 177 -7.81 7.25 -0.61
CA ARG A 177 -8.31 8.55 -1.07
C ARG A 177 -9.41 8.42 -2.12
N ARG A 178 -9.18 7.56 -3.12
CA ARG A 178 -10.16 7.31 -4.19
C ARG A 178 -11.48 6.74 -3.66
N LEU A 179 -11.43 5.79 -2.71
CA LEU A 179 -12.66 5.24 -2.11
C LEU A 179 -13.35 6.25 -1.20
N LEU A 180 -12.59 7.05 -0.44
CA LEU A 180 -13.16 8.11 0.39
C LEU A 180 -13.95 9.13 -0.44
N ALA A 181 -13.39 9.56 -1.58
CA ALA A 181 -14.05 10.49 -2.49
C ALA A 181 -15.36 9.93 -3.09
N ALA A 182 -15.43 8.61 -3.28
CA ALA A 182 -16.60 7.93 -3.84
C ALA A 182 -17.68 7.57 -2.80
N ALA A 183 -17.41 7.73 -1.50
CA ALA A 183 -18.32 7.31 -0.43
C ALA A 183 -19.68 8.04 -0.50
N ASP A 184 -20.74 7.33 -0.12
CA ASP A 184 -22.03 7.94 0.23
C ASP A 184 -22.12 8.22 1.74
N VAL A 185 -21.48 7.37 2.55
CA VAL A 185 -21.45 7.46 4.01
C VAL A 185 -20.02 7.26 4.48
N VAL A 186 -19.55 8.12 5.38
CA VAL A 186 -18.23 8.00 6.02
C VAL A 186 -18.42 7.83 7.53
N VAL A 187 -17.96 6.71 8.07
CA VAL A 187 -17.91 6.45 9.52
C VAL A 187 -16.48 6.62 10.01
N ALA A 188 -16.19 7.75 10.66
CA ALA A 188 -14.82 8.15 11.02
C ALA A 188 -14.55 8.01 12.53
N ASP A 189 -13.36 7.53 12.88
CA ASP A 189 -12.86 7.54 14.27
C ASP A 189 -12.28 8.90 14.67
N ARG A 190 -12.16 9.14 15.98
CA ARG A 190 -11.54 10.36 16.55
C ARG A 190 -10.13 10.65 16.02
N LEU A 191 -9.37 9.60 15.67
CA LEU A 191 -7.97 9.70 15.24
C LEU A 191 -7.83 10.00 13.74
N VAL A 192 -8.93 10.17 13.01
CA VAL A 192 -8.90 10.53 11.60
C VAL A 192 -8.56 12.02 11.44
N PRO A 193 -7.65 12.38 10.52
CA PRO A 193 -7.33 13.76 10.21
C PRO A 193 -8.55 14.56 9.76
N GLY A 194 -8.84 15.69 10.41
CA GLY A 194 -9.98 16.54 10.05
C GLY A 194 -9.91 17.08 8.61
N MET A 195 -8.70 17.28 8.07
CA MET A 195 -8.51 17.72 6.68
C MET A 195 -9.07 16.71 5.67
N LEU A 196 -8.94 15.40 5.90
CA LEU A 196 -9.54 14.37 5.04
C LEU A 196 -11.06 14.41 5.05
N LEU A 197 -11.66 14.78 6.20
CA LEU A 197 -13.11 14.93 6.32
C LEU A 197 -13.61 16.22 5.63
N GLY A 198 -12.76 17.25 5.54
CA GLY A 198 -13.05 18.49 4.83
C GLY A 198 -13.09 18.35 3.30
N GLU A 199 -12.47 17.31 2.74
CA GLU A 199 -12.51 16.99 1.30
C GLU A 199 -13.80 16.26 0.87
N LEU A 200 -14.66 15.88 1.82
CA LEU A 200 -15.90 15.16 1.52
C LEU A 200 -16.90 16.04 0.77
N ARG A 201 -17.64 15.42 -0.15
CA ARG A 201 -18.71 16.09 -0.87
C ARG A 201 -19.85 16.46 0.09
N PRO A 202 -20.57 17.59 -0.11
CA PRO A 202 -21.62 18.03 0.81
C PRO A 202 -22.75 17.02 1.05
N GLU A 203 -22.99 16.13 0.09
CA GLU A 203 -24.01 15.08 0.15
C GLU A 203 -23.62 13.84 0.97
N VAL A 204 -22.35 13.71 1.39
CA VAL A 204 -21.86 12.55 2.14
C VAL A 204 -22.38 12.58 3.58
N GLU A 205 -23.00 11.50 4.03
CA GLU A 205 -23.38 11.33 5.44
C GLU A 205 -22.11 11.06 6.28
N LEU A 206 -21.70 12.02 7.10
CA LEU A 206 -20.58 11.86 8.03
C LEU A 206 -21.07 11.42 9.41
N ILE A 207 -20.62 10.25 9.86
CA ILE A 207 -20.90 9.67 11.16
C ILE A 207 -19.61 9.65 11.98
N ASP A 208 -19.60 10.41 13.07
CA ASP A 208 -18.49 10.47 14.03
C ASP A 208 -18.64 9.34 15.06
N ALA A 209 -17.80 8.32 14.95
CA ALA A 209 -17.83 7.15 15.83
C ALA A 209 -17.52 7.51 17.29
N ALA A 210 -16.84 8.64 17.55
CA ALA A 210 -16.50 9.07 18.90
C ALA A 210 -17.68 9.70 19.65
N LYS A 211 -18.75 10.09 18.94
CA LYS A 211 -19.96 10.70 19.52
C LYS A 211 -21.07 9.71 19.84
N ILE A 212 -20.84 8.41 19.62
CA ILE A 212 -21.83 7.36 19.89
C ILE A 212 -22.01 7.21 21.41
N PRO A 213 -23.22 7.42 21.95
CA PRO A 213 -23.45 7.57 23.39
C PRO A 213 -23.59 6.22 24.11
N TYR A 214 -22.50 5.45 24.25
CA TYR A 214 -22.49 4.19 25.04
C TYR A 214 -21.09 3.86 25.58
N GLY A 215 -21.00 2.87 26.47
CA GLY A 215 -19.71 2.31 26.89
C GLY A 215 -18.95 1.65 25.73
N PRO A 216 -17.62 1.42 25.82
CA PRO A 216 -16.77 1.04 24.67
C PRO A 216 -17.20 -0.22 23.90
N SER A 217 -17.81 -1.21 24.58
CA SER A 217 -18.32 -2.43 23.92
C SER A 217 -19.58 -2.14 23.11
N ALA A 218 -20.56 -1.48 23.72
CA ALA A 218 -21.81 -1.11 23.07
C ALA A 218 -21.58 -0.09 21.94
N ALA A 219 -20.60 0.80 22.06
CA ALA A 219 -20.19 1.70 20.98
C ALA A 219 -19.65 0.93 19.76
N GLN A 220 -18.92 -0.18 19.94
CA GLN A 220 -18.44 -0.98 18.81
C GLN A 220 -19.56 -1.74 18.11
N GLU A 221 -20.48 -2.35 18.88
CA GLU A 221 -21.66 -3.00 18.33
C GLU A 221 -22.50 -2.02 17.51
N GLU A 222 -22.61 -0.78 17.99
CA GLU A 222 -23.29 0.29 17.27
C GLU A 222 -22.58 0.65 15.96
N ILE A 223 -21.26 0.82 15.97
CA ILE A 223 -20.48 1.06 14.74
C ILE A 223 -20.73 -0.07 13.74
N ASN A 224 -20.63 -1.33 14.20
CA ASN A 224 -20.86 -2.50 13.36
C ASN A 224 -22.27 -2.48 12.75
N ARG A 225 -23.29 -2.13 13.55
CA ARG A 225 -24.68 -2.00 13.11
C ARG A 225 -24.85 -0.91 12.06
N ILE A 226 -24.26 0.26 12.26
CA ILE A 226 -24.31 1.39 11.33
C ILE A 226 -23.71 0.99 9.98
N LEU A 227 -22.53 0.36 9.99
CA LEU A 227 -21.84 -0.09 8.77
C LEU A 227 -22.73 -1.05 7.97
N VAL A 228 -23.31 -2.05 8.65
CA VAL A 228 -24.19 -3.06 8.03
C VAL A 228 -25.49 -2.43 7.52
N ASP A 229 -26.19 -1.65 8.34
CA ASP A 229 -27.48 -1.05 7.98
C ASP A 229 -27.35 -0.13 6.75
N ARG A 230 -26.33 0.73 6.71
CA ARG A 230 -26.13 1.65 5.58
C ARG A 230 -25.78 0.90 4.30
N ALA A 231 -24.92 -0.11 4.39
CA ALA A 231 -24.56 -0.93 3.24
C ALA A 231 -25.75 -1.74 2.69
N LEU A 232 -26.60 -2.29 3.56
CA LEU A 232 -27.82 -3.02 3.15
C LEU A 232 -28.86 -2.11 2.47
N ARG A 233 -28.81 -0.80 2.73
CA ARG A 233 -29.61 0.21 2.00
C ARG A 233 -29.00 0.60 0.65
N GLY A 234 -27.97 -0.11 0.19
CA GLY A 234 -27.30 0.13 -1.08
C GLY A 234 -26.33 1.30 -1.08
N ARG A 235 -26.01 1.87 0.09
CA ARG A 235 -25.01 2.95 0.21
C ARG A 235 -23.60 2.38 0.19
N PHE A 236 -22.69 3.08 -0.46
CA PHE A 236 -21.27 2.79 -0.33
C PHE A 236 -20.73 3.45 0.94
N VAL A 237 -20.32 2.61 1.90
CA VAL A 237 -19.89 3.05 3.24
C VAL A 237 -18.37 2.96 3.34
N VAL A 238 -17.72 4.06 3.69
CA VAL A 238 -16.29 4.08 4.05
C VAL A 238 -16.15 4.18 5.57
N ARG A 239 -15.57 3.14 6.17
CA ARG A 239 -15.12 3.13 7.56
C ARG A 239 -13.69 3.64 7.61
N LEU A 240 -13.51 4.91 7.97
CA LEU A 240 -12.20 5.57 7.97
C LEU A 240 -11.59 5.49 9.37
N LYS A 241 -10.40 4.88 9.47
CA LYS A 241 -9.74 4.56 10.74
C LYS A 241 -8.35 5.16 10.79
N GLY A 242 -7.95 5.74 11.92
CA GLY A 242 -6.59 6.24 12.10
C GLY A 242 -5.57 5.09 12.06
N GLY A 243 -4.45 5.31 11.38
CA GLY A 243 -3.41 4.31 11.17
C GLY A 243 -3.83 3.21 10.19
N ASP A 244 -3.73 1.96 10.62
CA ASP A 244 -4.15 0.77 9.87
C ASP A 244 -5.38 0.11 10.52
N ASN A 245 -6.25 -0.49 9.72
CA ASN A 245 -7.49 -1.10 10.19
C ASN A 245 -7.27 -2.25 11.18
N PHE A 246 -6.21 -3.04 10.98
CA PHE A 246 -5.97 -4.31 11.69
C PHE A 246 -4.85 -4.22 12.74
N VAL A 247 -4.15 -3.10 12.83
CA VAL A 247 -3.20 -2.83 13.92
C VAL A 247 -3.91 -2.12 15.06
N PHE A 248 -4.45 -2.89 16.02
CA PHE A 248 -5.25 -2.42 17.16
C PHE A 248 -6.43 -1.50 16.80
N GLY A 249 -6.88 -1.52 15.54
CA GLY A 249 -8.00 -0.72 15.06
C GLY A 249 -9.36 -1.38 15.22
N ARG A 250 -9.43 -2.67 15.60
CA ARG A 250 -10.69 -3.48 15.65
C ARG A 250 -11.37 -3.69 14.29
N GLY A 251 -10.68 -3.41 13.17
CA GLY A 251 -11.26 -3.61 11.84
C GLY A 251 -11.69 -5.06 11.55
N GLY A 252 -11.07 -6.05 12.21
CA GLY A 252 -11.47 -7.45 12.09
C GLY A 252 -12.88 -7.71 12.62
N GLU A 253 -13.28 -7.08 13.74
CA GLU A 253 -14.63 -7.19 14.30
C GLU A 253 -15.68 -6.58 13.35
N GLU A 254 -15.36 -5.41 12.79
CA GLU A 254 -16.18 -4.69 11.81
C GLU A 254 -16.37 -5.51 10.52
N ALA A 255 -15.28 -6.09 9.99
CA ALA A 255 -15.33 -6.97 8.81
C ALA A 255 -16.15 -8.23 9.05
N LEU A 256 -15.99 -8.88 10.22
CA LEU A 256 -16.76 -10.08 10.58
C LEU A 256 -18.25 -9.78 10.73
N ALA A 257 -18.62 -8.62 11.27
CA ALA A 257 -20.01 -8.19 11.36
C ALA A 257 -20.64 -8.03 9.96
N CYS A 258 -19.92 -7.40 9.03
CA CYS A 258 -20.36 -7.26 7.65
C CYS A 258 -20.49 -8.63 6.95
N ALA A 259 -19.50 -9.50 7.12
CA ALA A 259 -19.52 -10.85 6.53
C ALA A 259 -20.72 -11.67 7.02
N ARG A 260 -21.04 -11.63 8.33
CA ARG A 260 -22.22 -12.28 8.89
C ARG A 260 -23.54 -11.77 8.30
N ALA A 261 -23.59 -10.52 7.88
CA ALA A 261 -24.75 -9.89 7.27
C ALA A 261 -24.78 -10.01 5.72
N GLY A 262 -23.82 -10.70 5.11
CA GLY A 262 -23.71 -10.80 3.64
C GLY A 262 -23.29 -9.49 2.95
N VAL A 263 -22.74 -8.53 3.70
CA VAL A 263 -22.25 -7.26 3.16
C VAL A 263 -20.82 -7.44 2.66
N PRO A 264 -20.51 -7.17 1.37
CA PRO A 264 -19.16 -7.28 0.87
C PRO A 264 -18.27 -6.21 1.49
N VAL A 265 -17.03 -6.60 1.83
CA VAL A 265 -16.04 -5.72 2.44
C VAL A 265 -14.78 -5.65 1.60
N VAL A 266 -14.29 -4.44 1.35
CA VAL A 266 -12.95 -4.19 0.83
C VAL A 266 -12.08 -3.61 1.94
N VAL A 267 -10.90 -4.18 2.16
CA VAL A 267 -9.91 -3.63 3.10
C VAL A 267 -8.84 -2.88 2.32
N VAL A 268 -8.60 -1.64 2.71
CA VAL A 268 -7.50 -0.80 2.22
C VAL A 268 -6.56 -0.53 3.39
N PRO A 269 -5.37 -1.15 3.41
CA PRO A 269 -4.38 -0.93 4.46
C PRO A 269 -3.98 0.55 4.57
N GLY A 270 -3.60 0.95 5.78
CA GLY A 270 -3.09 2.29 6.06
C GLY A 270 -1.67 2.24 6.60
N VAL A 271 -0.99 3.39 6.58
CA VAL A 271 0.32 3.52 7.21
C VAL A 271 0.13 3.54 8.74
N THR A 272 0.58 2.49 9.44
CA THR A 272 0.43 2.39 10.90
C THR A 272 1.34 3.38 11.65
N SER A 273 0.82 3.94 12.74
CA SER A 273 1.57 4.84 13.64
C SER A 273 2.76 4.14 14.30
N SER A 274 2.73 2.81 14.46
CA SER A 274 3.85 2.04 15.02
C SER A 274 5.12 2.08 14.17
N ILE A 275 5.02 2.47 12.90
CA ILE A 275 6.16 2.62 11.98
C ILE A 275 6.36 4.10 11.63
N ALA A 276 5.29 4.80 11.26
CA ALA A 276 5.41 6.16 10.77
C ALA A 276 5.79 7.18 11.84
N ALA A 277 5.23 7.09 13.05
CA ALA A 277 5.57 8.05 14.10
C ALA A 277 7.06 7.98 14.49
N PRO A 278 7.66 6.79 14.71
CA PRO A 278 9.11 6.66 14.86
C PRO A 278 9.89 7.21 13.66
N ALA A 279 9.52 6.83 12.43
CA ALA A 279 10.23 7.24 11.22
C ALA A 279 10.28 8.78 11.05
N LEU A 280 9.15 9.45 11.31
CA LEU A 280 9.03 10.92 11.25
C LEU A 280 9.68 11.63 12.44
N ALA A 281 10.05 10.89 13.49
CA ALA A 281 10.92 11.35 14.57
C ALA A 281 12.41 10.97 14.34
N GLY A 282 12.74 10.49 13.13
CA GLY A 282 14.07 10.07 12.74
C GLY A 282 14.49 8.71 13.32
N ILE A 283 13.57 7.90 13.82
CA ILE A 283 13.86 6.63 14.49
C ILE A 283 13.42 5.47 13.59
N PRO A 284 14.35 4.72 12.97
CA PRO A 284 13.97 3.53 12.23
C PRO A 284 13.52 2.43 13.20
N VAL A 285 12.48 1.67 12.87
CA VAL A 285 12.03 0.56 13.74
C VAL A 285 12.98 -0.65 13.70
N THR A 286 13.83 -0.73 12.69
CA THR A 286 14.89 -1.75 12.56
C THR A 286 16.15 -1.11 12.01
N HIS A 287 17.32 -1.54 12.47
CA HIS A 287 18.60 -1.12 11.89
C HIS A 287 19.62 -2.24 11.95
N ARG A 288 20.42 -2.38 10.87
CA ARG A 288 21.41 -3.46 10.76
C ARG A 288 22.43 -3.34 11.88
N GLY A 289 22.69 -4.44 12.59
CA GLY A 289 23.61 -4.47 13.72
C GLY A 289 23.05 -3.89 15.02
N VAL A 290 21.79 -3.44 15.02
CA VAL A 290 21.12 -2.86 16.20
C VAL A 290 19.85 -3.63 16.55
N ALA A 291 18.91 -3.78 15.61
CA ALA A 291 17.66 -4.49 15.85
C ALA A 291 17.28 -5.35 14.63
N HIS A 292 17.26 -6.67 14.84
CA HIS A 292 16.84 -7.68 13.85
C HIS A 292 15.37 -8.12 14.03
N GLU A 293 14.73 -7.65 15.10
CA GLU A 293 13.34 -7.94 15.45
C GLU A 293 12.63 -6.65 15.88
N PHE A 294 11.34 -6.60 15.61
CA PHE A 294 10.47 -5.47 15.93
C PHE A 294 9.13 -6.03 16.42
N THR A 295 8.70 -5.62 17.61
CA THR A 295 7.45 -6.07 18.22
C THR A 295 6.55 -4.88 18.52
N VAL A 296 5.27 -4.99 18.17
CA VAL A 296 4.25 -3.98 18.48
C VAL A 296 3.25 -4.55 19.47
N VAL A 297 3.01 -3.84 20.56
CA VAL A 297 2.02 -4.23 21.58
C VAL A 297 1.09 -3.09 21.93
N SER A 298 -0.09 -3.44 22.45
CA SER A 298 -0.98 -2.48 23.10
C SER A 298 -0.62 -2.37 24.58
N GLY A 299 -0.37 -1.16 25.05
CA GLY A 299 -0.21 -0.84 26.46
C GLY A 299 -1.49 -0.30 27.12
N HIS A 300 -2.66 -0.47 26.49
CA HIS A 300 -3.93 0.06 27.02
C HIS A 300 -4.31 -0.57 28.38
N ILE A 301 -4.06 -1.87 28.52
CA ILE A 301 -4.23 -2.63 29.76
C ILE A 301 -2.86 -2.69 30.45
N PRO A 302 -2.75 -2.39 31.76
CA PRO A 302 -1.46 -2.37 32.44
C PRO A 302 -0.90 -3.80 32.61
N PRO A 303 0.43 -3.96 32.76
CA PRO A 303 1.09 -5.27 32.80
C PRO A 303 0.67 -6.24 33.90
N ASP A 304 0.14 -5.71 35.01
CA ASP A 304 -0.29 -6.43 36.20
C ASP A 304 -1.78 -6.84 36.17
N HIS A 305 -2.52 -6.42 35.15
CA HIS A 305 -3.95 -6.72 35.03
C HIS A 305 -4.18 -8.17 34.57
N ALA A 306 -5.20 -8.83 35.12
CA ALA A 306 -5.56 -10.21 34.75
C ALA A 306 -5.89 -10.37 33.25
N ASP A 307 -6.52 -9.37 32.64
CA ASP A 307 -6.87 -9.36 31.21
C ASP A 307 -5.70 -8.97 30.28
N SER A 308 -4.50 -8.74 30.82
CA SER A 308 -3.33 -8.41 30.01
C SER A 308 -2.81 -9.67 29.30
N LEU A 309 -3.03 -9.74 28.00
CA LEU A 309 -2.56 -10.86 27.18
C LEU A 309 -1.08 -10.76 26.75
N VAL A 310 -0.41 -9.66 27.12
CA VAL A 310 0.97 -9.38 26.71
C VAL A 310 1.95 -10.08 27.65
N ASP A 311 2.85 -10.90 27.11
CA ASP A 311 3.94 -11.54 27.85
C ASP A 311 5.09 -10.55 28.10
N TRP A 312 4.90 -9.67 29.09
CA TRP A 312 5.90 -8.67 29.49
C TRP A 312 7.26 -9.26 29.88
N PRO A 313 7.36 -10.40 30.61
CA PRO A 313 8.63 -11.09 30.84
C PRO A 313 9.38 -11.46 29.56
N ALA A 314 8.69 -11.99 28.55
CA ALA A 314 9.32 -12.29 27.27
C ALA A 314 9.82 -11.00 26.58
N LEU A 315 9.00 -9.95 26.55
CA LEU A 315 9.38 -8.67 25.93
C LEU A 315 10.58 -7.98 26.60
N ALA A 316 10.75 -8.15 27.91
CA ALA A 316 11.90 -7.62 28.62
C ALA A 316 13.22 -8.28 28.20
N ARG A 317 13.16 -9.57 27.80
CA ARG A 317 14.32 -10.36 27.34
C ARG A 317 14.66 -10.16 25.88
N LEU A 318 13.72 -9.68 25.06
CA LEU A 318 13.97 -9.31 23.67
C LEU A 318 14.96 -8.14 23.58
N ARG A 319 15.81 -8.17 22.56
CA ARG A 319 16.84 -7.14 22.34
C ARG A 319 16.51 -6.19 21.21
N GLY A 320 15.53 -6.51 20.38
CA GLY A 320 15.09 -5.63 19.30
C GLY A 320 14.23 -4.45 19.76
N THR A 321 13.53 -3.88 18.79
CA THR A 321 12.70 -2.70 19.00
C THR A 321 11.32 -3.12 19.53
N LEU A 322 10.93 -2.54 20.67
CA LEU A 322 9.57 -2.66 21.19
C LEU A 322 8.83 -1.34 20.96
N VAL A 323 7.70 -1.39 20.25
CA VAL A 323 6.79 -0.26 20.12
C VAL A 323 5.50 -0.53 20.89
N VAL A 324 5.15 0.39 21.78
CA VAL A 324 3.93 0.32 22.59
C VAL A 324 2.95 1.38 22.10
N LEU A 325 1.81 0.91 21.58
CA LEU A 325 0.67 1.73 21.21
C LEU A 325 -0.30 1.85 22.38
N MET A 326 -1.00 2.98 22.50
CA MET A 326 -1.96 3.25 23.59
C MET A 326 -1.39 3.08 25.01
N GLY A 327 -0.05 3.11 25.16
CA GLY A 327 0.63 2.79 26.41
C GLY A 327 0.96 3.99 27.30
N LEU A 328 0.76 5.23 26.84
CA LEU A 328 1.27 6.43 27.52
C LEU A 328 0.81 6.53 28.99
N LYS A 329 -0.47 6.24 29.26
CA LYS A 329 -1.04 6.25 30.62
C LYS A 329 -0.38 5.21 31.54
N ASN A 330 -0.05 4.04 30.99
CA ASN A 330 0.53 2.92 31.72
C ASN A 330 2.05 2.85 31.61
N LEU A 331 2.69 3.86 30.99
CA LEU A 331 4.14 3.89 30.76
C LEU A 331 4.96 3.69 32.03
N PRO A 332 4.62 4.28 33.20
CA PRO A 332 5.35 3.99 34.45
C PRO A 332 5.36 2.50 34.80
N LYS A 333 4.18 1.86 34.81
CA LYS A 333 4.04 0.42 35.10
C LYS A 333 4.73 -0.47 34.06
N ILE A 334 4.67 -0.08 32.79
CA ILE A 334 5.33 -0.80 31.70
C ILE A 334 6.86 -0.74 31.86
N ALA A 335 7.40 0.44 32.17
CA ALA A 335 8.83 0.61 32.43
C ALA A 335 9.29 -0.19 33.65
N GLU A 336 8.58 -0.07 34.77
CA GLU A 336 8.83 -0.83 36.00
C GLU A 336 8.84 -2.34 35.72
N ARG A 337 7.83 -2.84 35.00
CA ARG A 337 7.73 -4.27 34.68
C ARG A 337 8.88 -4.74 33.79
N LEU A 338 9.20 -4.00 32.72
CA LEU A 338 10.30 -4.38 31.83
C LEU A 338 11.65 -4.37 32.56
N ILE A 339 11.88 -3.42 33.47
CA ILE A 339 13.10 -3.36 34.28
C ILE A 339 13.16 -4.53 35.26
N ALA A 340 12.07 -4.81 35.97
CA ALA A 340 11.99 -5.93 36.92
C ALA A 340 12.25 -7.29 36.26
N GLU A 341 11.86 -7.44 34.99
CA GLU A 341 12.05 -8.67 34.20
C GLU A 341 13.40 -8.71 33.44
N GLY A 342 14.30 -7.74 33.71
CA GLY A 342 15.70 -7.79 33.29
C GLY A 342 16.12 -6.84 32.17
N ARG A 343 15.23 -5.96 31.70
CA ARG A 343 15.62 -4.93 30.72
C ARG A 343 16.36 -3.78 31.40
N ALA A 344 17.49 -3.34 30.85
CA ALA A 344 18.30 -2.30 31.48
C ALA A 344 17.53 -0.96 31.60
N ALA A 345 17.58 -0.32 32.77
CA ALA A 345 16.98 1.01 32.98
C ALA A 345 17.58 2.11 32.09
N THR A 346 18.79 1.88 31.58
CA THR A 346 19.48 2.75 30.62
C THR A 346 19.03 2.53 29.17
N THR A 347 18.18 1.54 28.89
CA THR A 347 17.69 1.26 27.53
C THR A 347 17.06 2.53 26.94
N PRO A 348 17.48 2.98 25.74
CA PRO A 348 16.93 4.17 25.12
C PRO A 348 15.43 4.05 24.86
N VAL A 349 14.71 5.15 25.11
CA VAL A 349 13.27 5.26 24.85
C VAL A 349 12.98 6.57 24.14
N ALA A 350 12.07 6.52 23.17
CA ALA A 350 11.46 7.70 22.59
C ALA A 350 9.94 7.66 22.75
N VAL A 351 9.32 8.83 22.89
CA VAL A 351 7.87 9.01 22.88
C VAL A 351 7.54 10.05 21.82
N VAL A 352 6.74 9.66 20.84
CA VAL A 352 6.31 10.52 19.74
C VAL A 352 4.81 10.77 19.87
N GLN A 353 4.45 11.98 20.29
CA GLN A 353 3.07 12.46 20.35
C GLN A 353 2.65 13.00 18.98
N GLU A 354 1.42 12.70 18.58
CA GLU A 354 0.77 13.23 17.38
C GLU A 354 1.66 13.15 16.13
N GLY A 355 2.35 12.01 15.97
CA GLY A 355 3.28 11.79 14.88
C GLY A 355 2.63 12.06 13.52
N SER A 356 3.38 12.68 12.60
CA SER A 356 2.95 13.21 11.29
C SER A 356 2.08 14.46 11.27
N THR A 357 1.66 15.00 12.42
CA THR A 357 0.87 16.25 12.44
C THR A 357 1.78 17.46 12.64
N ALA A 358 1.25 18.66 12.36
CA ALA A 358 1.90 19.93 12.71
C ALA A 358 2.15 20.10 14.23
N HIS A 359 1.51 19.28 15.07
CA HIS A 359 1.66 19.29 16.53
C HIS A 359 2.57 18.16 17.04
N GLN A 360 3.32 17.50 16.16
CA GLN A 360 4.23 16.43 16.55
C GLN A 360 5.22 16.90 17.63
N ARG A 361 5.30 16.16 18.72
CA ARG A 361 6.29 16.35 19.79
C ARG A 361 7.03 15.05 20.03
N SER A 362 8.35 15.12 20.09
CA SER A 362 9.20 13.95 20.37
C SER A 362 10.00 14.18 21.65
N LEU A 363 10.03 13.18 22.51
CA LEU A 363 10.83 13.14 23.72
C LEU A 363 11.71 11.90 23.68
N ARG A 364 12.98 12.05 24.04
CA ARG A 364 13.94 10.94 24.17
C ARG A 364 14.45 10.88 25.60
N GLY A 365 14.68 9.68 26.09
CA GLY A 365 15.12 9.40 27.45
C GLY A 365 15.57 7.95 27.58
N THR A 366 15.52 7.44 28.80
CA THR A 366 15.79 6.02 29.08
C THR A 366 14.59 5.37 29.74
N LEU A 367 14.56 4.04 29.75
CA LEU A 367 13.47 3.28 30.35
C LEU A 367 13.23 3.67 31.82
N GLY A 368 14.29 3.96 32.58
CA GLY A 368 14.21 4.38 33.97
C GLY A 368 13.77 5.84 34.20
N THR A 369 13.77 6.70 33.18
CA THR A 369 13.52 8.14 33.33
C THR A 369 12.34 8.67 32.51
N VAL A 370 11.96 7.96 31.44
CA VAL A 370 11.01 8.44 30.43
C VAL A 370 9.63 8.76 31.00
N ALA A 371 9.16 8.02 32.00
CA ALA A 371 7.84 8.23 32.60
C ALA A 371 7.73 9.61 33.28
N GLU A 372 8.73 9.99 34.06
CA GLU A 372 8.80 11.29 34.73
C GLU A 372 8.97 12.42 33.71
N GLN A 373 9.84 12.22 32.71
CA GLN A 373 10.10 13.18 31.65
C GLN A 373 8.85 13.47 30.80
N VAL A 374 8.08 12.44 30.45
CA VAL A 374 6.79 12.54 29.74
C VAL A 374 5.79 13.37 30.54
N SER A 375 5.71 13.14 31.85
CA SER A 375 4.82 13.88 32.75
C SER A 375 5.23 15.35 32.85
N ALA A 376 6.52 15.62 33.10
CA ALA A 376 7.08 16.97 33.21
C ALA A 376 6.94 17.77 31.92
N ALA A 377 7.12 17.12 30.75
CA ALA A 377 6.93 17.73 29.45
C ALA A 377 5.44 17.89 29.06
N GLY A 378 4.50 17.35 29.85
CA GLY A 378 3.08 17.41 29.54
C GLY A 378 2.72 16.72 28.22
N ILE A 379 3.37 15.61 27.89
CA ILE A 379 3.05 14.81 26.70
C ILE A 379 1.70 14.11 26.91
N ARG A 380 0.83 14.15 25.89
CA ARG A 380 -0.55 13.64 25.93
C ARG A 380 -0.79 12.62 24.81
N PRO A 381 -1.79 11.73 24.94
CA PRO A 381 -2.21 10.88 23.83
C PRO A 381 -2.84 11.69 22.68
N PRO A 382 -2.75 11.22 21.42
CA PRO A 382 -2.14 9.96 21.00
C PRO A 382 -0.60 10.04 20.95
N ALA A 383 0.07 9.03 21.50
CA ALA A 383 1.52 8.93 21.48
C ALA A 383 1.99 7.49 21.29
N VAL A 384 3.12 7.34 20.60
CA VAL A 384 3.80 6.07 20.33
C VAL A 384 5.07 6.01 21.16
N VAL A 385 5.25 4.95 21.95
CA VAL A 385 6.47 4.73 22.73
C VAL A 385 7.35 3.72 21.99
N VAL A 386 8.63 4.05 21.80
CA VAL A 386 9.63 3.21 21.14
C VAL A 386 10.73 2.92 22.14
N ILE A 387 11.02 1.64 22.40
CA ILE A 387 11.99 1.18 23.40
C ILE A 387 13.03 0.31 22.70
N GLY A 388 14.29 0.74 22.71
CA GLY A 388 15.42 0.00 22.15
C GLY A 388 16.48 0.90 21.54
N ASP A 389 17.62 0.30 21.23
CA ASP A 389 18.83 1.01 20.78
C ASP A 389 18.65 1.74 19.44
N VAL A 390 17.62 1.39 18.65
CA VAL A 390 17.27 2.13 17.43
C VAL A 390 16.95 3.60 17.67
N VAL A 391 16.58 3.98 18.89
CA VAL A 391 16.33 5.38 19.25
C VAL A 391 17.59 6.20 18.99
N THR A 392 18.79 5.74 19.36
CA THR A 392 20.03 6.53 19.24
C THR A 392 20.62 6.56 17.83
N VAL A 393 20.26 5.59 16.97
CA VAL A 393 20.78 5.48 15.58
C VAL A 393 20.48 6.73 14.74
N GLY A 394 19.32 7.35 14.98
CA GLY A 394 18.80 8.46 14.19
C GLY A 394 19.24 9.86 14.62
N GLU A 395 20.13 10.01 15.60
CA GLU A 395 20.49 11.34 16.13
C GLU A 395 21.19 12.25 15.11
N GLY A 396 21.68 11.70 13.99
CA GLY A 396 22.20 12.46 12.84
C GLY A 396 21.20 12.66 11.69
N PHE A 397 19.98 12.11 11.78
CA PHE A 397 18.94 12.22 10.76
C PHE A 397 17.77 13.03 11.33
N ALA A 398 17.80 14.34 11.11
CA ALA A 398 16.61 15.17 11.28
C ALA A 398 15.82 15.13 9.96
N PRO A 399 14.65 14.46 9.90
CA PRO A 399 13.79 14.61 8.73
C PRO A 399 13.48 16.10 8.54
N ALA A 400 13.64 16.61 7.32
CA ALA A 400 13.19 17.95 7.00
C ALA A 400 11.71 18.06 7.36
N GLY A 401 11.33 19.09 8.12
CA GLY A 401 9.93 19.35 8.41
C GLY A 401 9.15 19.43 7.10
N GLY A 402 8.07 18.64 6.99
CA GLY A 402 7.14 18.68 5.87
C GLY A 402 6.40 20.02 5.80
#